data_AF-A0A6B1GBG8-F1
#
_entry.id   AF-A0A6B1GBG8-F1
#
_cell.length_a   1.000
_cell.length_b   1.000
_cell.length_c   1.000
_cell.angle_alpha   90.00
_cell.angle_beta   90.00
_cell.angle_gamma   90.00
#
_symmetry.space_group_name_H-M   'P 1'
#
loop_
_entity.id
_entity.type
_entity.pdbx_description
1 polymer ?
#
loop_
_entity_poly.entity_id
_entity_poly.type
_entity_poly.pdbx_seq_one_letter_code
_entity_poly.pdbx_strand_id
1 'polypeptide(L)'
;MVTTERNPVDLGHRLVSLHEVITKLRRECPWDRAQTHATLAPYALDEASELAEALQAAEEALSGDTDESATAIEDLVEELGDVLLQVLMNAAIGEQAGTFTLAEVLETVEAKMLRRHPHVFERDPDAPEPTDAELSVQWEAIKAAEREARAQRIAAREARTS
;
A
#
# COMPACT_ATOMS: atom_id res chain seq x y z
N MET A 1 -7.89 4.52 -29.20
CA MET A 1 -8.59 4.15 -27.97
C MET A 1 -8.32 2.67 -27.71
N VAL A 2 -7.16 2.35 -27.15
CA VAL A 2 -6.84 0.97 -26.75
C VAL A 2 -7.44 0.78 -25.37
N THR A 3 -8.57 0.08 -25.30
CA THR A 3 -9.05 -0.49 -24.06
C THR A 3 -8.07 -1.58 -23.66
N THR A 4 -7.08 -1.25 -22.83
CA THR A 4 -6.23 -2.26 -22.20
C THR A 4 -7.13 -3.06 -21.26
N GLU A 5 -7.60 -4.22 -21.69
CA GLU A 5 -8.15 -5.21 -20.77
C GLU A 5 -7.11 -5.43 -19.68
N ARG A 6 -7.45 -5.07 -18.43
CA ARG A 6 -6.57 -5.30 -17.27
C ARG A 6 -6.49 -6.80 -17.05
N ASN A 7 -5.50 -7.43 -17.65
CA ASN A 7 -5.21 -8.84 -17.47
C ASN A 7 -4.54 -9.03 -16.08
N PRO A 8 -5.19 -9.70 -15.12
CA PRO A 8 -4.61 -9.90 -13.79
C PRO A 8 -3.31 -10.71 -13.81
N VAL A 9 -3.11 -11.56 -14.84
CA VAL A 9 -1.85 -12.30 -15.04
C VAL A 9 -0.71 -11.34 -15.41
N ASP A 10 -0.99 -10.30 -16.19
CA ASP A 10 0.02 -9.27 -16.53
C ASP A 10 0.43 -8.45 -15.29
N LEU A 11 -0.54 -8.09 -14.44
CA LEU A 11 -0.27 -7.34 -13.21
C LEU A 11 0.62 -8.13 -12.24
N GLY A 12 0.30 -9.40 -11.99
CA GLY A 12 1.09 -10.27 -11.13
C GLY A 12 2.54 -10.39 -11.64
N HIS A 13 2.72 -10.60 -12.94
CA HIS A 13 4.05 -10.66 -13.55
C HIS A 13 4.83 -9.34 -13.42
N ARG A 14 4.17 -8.19 -13.58
CA ARG A 14 4.82 -6.87 -13.42
C ARG A 14 5.32 -6.64 -12.00
N LEU A 15 4.51 -6.97 -11.00
CA LEU A 15 4.90 -6.83 -9.59
C LEU A 15 6.07 -7.75 -9.24
N VAL A 16 6.01 -9.01 -9.67
CA VAL A 16 7.11 -9.97 -9.47
C VAL A 16 8.39 -9.49 -10.16
N SER A 17 8.29 -9.06 -11.42
CA SER A 17 9.43 -8.53 -12.19
C SER A 17 10.06 -7.32 -11.49
N LEU A 18 9.26 -6.36 -11.01
CA LEU A 18 9.76 -5.20 -10.28
C LEU A 18 10.45 -5.62 -8.97
N HIS A 19 9.86 -6.53 -8.20
CA HIS A 19 10.47 -7.05 -6.99
C HIS A 19 11.81 -7.76 -7.24
N GLU A 20 11.94 -8.51 -8.35
CA GLU A 20 13.20 -9.11 -8.78
C GLU A 20 14.26 -8.05 -9.13
N VAL A 21 13.86 -6.97 -9.81
CA VAL A 21 14.75 -5.83 -10.11
C VAL A 21 15.28 -5.21 -8.82
N ILE A 22 14.41 -4.90 -7.86
CA ILE A 22 14.79 -4.32 -6.56
C ILE A 22 15.73 -5.26 -5.79
N THR A 23 15.40 -6.54 -5.73
CA THR A 23 16.25 -7.55 -5.07
C THR A 23 17.63 -7.65 -5.72
N LYS A 24 17.69 -7.57 -7.06
CA LYS A 24 18.96 -7.54 -7.79
C LYS A 24 19.77 -6.28 -7.49
N LEU A 25 19.14 -5.11 -7.50
CA LEU A 25 19.79 -3.83 -7.14
C LEU A 25 20.38 -3.88 -5.74
N ARG A 26 19.59 -4.33 -4.76
CA ARG A 26 20.03 -4.54 -3.37
C ARG A 26 21.22 -5.51 -3.24
N ARG A 27 21.38 -6.46 -4.16
CA ARG A 27 22.53 -7.38 -4.19
C ARG A 27 23.75 -6.76 -4.88
N GLU A 28 23.55 -6.16 -6.04
CA GLU A 28 24.63 -5.83 -6.98
C GLU A 28 25.04 -4.35 -6.93
N CYS A 29 24.11 -3.43 -6.69
CA CYS A 29 24.40 -1.99 -6.60
C CYS A 29 24.90 -1.61 -5.19
N PRO A 30 26.11 -1.01 -5.06
CA PRO A 30 26.63 -0.59 -3.75
C PRO A 30 25.78 0.44 -3.02
N TRP A 31 25.15 1.36 -3.76
CA TRP A 31 24.33 2.41 -3.17
C TRP A 31 23.03 1.83 -2.60
N ASP A 32 22.31 1.03 -3.39
CA ASP A 32 21.09 0.36 -2.94
C ASP A 32 21.37 -0.57 -1.79
N ARG A 33 22.45 -1.37 -1.86
CA ARG A 33 22.85 -2.31 -0.80
C ARG A 33 23.17 -1.63 0.53
N ALA A 34 23.70 -0.40 0.50
CA ALA A 34 24.03 0.36 1.71
C ALA A 34 22.79 0.88 2.45
N GLN A 35 21.62 0.89 1.81
CA GLN A 35 20.39 1.36 2.43
C GLN A 35 19.93 0.46 3.58
N THR A 36 19.29 1.08 4.57
CA THR A 36 18.64 0.45 5.72
C THR A 36 17.25 1.07 5.89
N HIS A 37 16.38 0.46 6.71
CA HIS A 37 15.10 1.07 7.06
C HIS A 37 15.26 2.52 7.57
N ALA A 38 16.33 2.79 8.33
CA ALA A 38 16.58 4.11 8.90
C ALA A 38 17.04 5.13 7.85
N THR A 39 17.87 4.71 6.87
CA THR A 39 18.33 5.63 5.82
C THR A 39 17.25 5.90 4.78
N LEU A 40 16.29 4.98 4.60
CA LEU A 40 15.15 5.15 3.69
C LEU A 40 14.00 5.98 4.29
N ALA A 41 13.92 6.11 5.61
CA ALA A 41 12.80 6.79 6.26
C ALA A 41 12.57 8.25 5.83
N PRO A 42 13.60 9.09 5.62
CA PRO A 42 13.39 10.46 5.10
C PRO A 42 12.82 10.44 3.68
N TYR A 43 13.36 9.61 2.79
CA TYR A 43 12.85 9.48 1.42
C TYR A 43 11.39 9.03 1.41
N ALA A 44 11.01 8.06 2.25
CA ALA A 44 9.61 7.64 2.36
C ALA A 44 8.65 8.76 2.82
N LEU A 45 9.14 9.78 3.53
CA LEU A 45 8.35 10.96 3.86
C LEU A 45 8.27 11.94 2.69
N ASP A 46 9.38 12.11 1.97
CA ASP A 46 9.46 12.98 0.79
C ASP A 46 8.54 12.44 -0.32
N GLU A 47 8.66 11.16 -0.72
CA GLU A 47 7.80 10.55 -1.76
C GLU A 47 6.30 10.61 -1.37
N ALA A 48 5.99 10.47 -0.07
CA ALA A 48 4.60 10.55 0.40
C ALA A 48 4.05 11.99 0.34
N SER A 49 4.93 12.98 0.45
CA SER A 49 4.59 14.40 0.31
C SER A 49 4.42 14.77 -1.16
N GLU A 50 5.34 14.31 -2.02
CA GLU A 50 5.26 14.50 -3.48
C GLU A 50 4.02 13.82 -4.07
N LEU A 51 3.71 12.58 -3.64
CA LEU A 51 2.43 11.94 -3.97
C LEU A 51 1.21 12.76 -3.53
N ALA A 52 1.25 13.39 -2.36
CA ALA A 52 0.15 14.21 -1.88
C ALA A 52 -0.07 15.48 -2.73
N GLU A 53 1.01 16.04 -3.29
CA GLU A 53 0.96 17.16 -4.25
C GLU A 53 0.42 16.69 -5.61
N ALA A 54 0.93 15.58 -6.14
CA ALA A 54 0.49 15.02 -7.41
C ALA A 54 -0.99 14.60 -7.39
N LEU A 55 -1.50 14.08 -6.26
CA LEU A 55 -2.92 13.77 -6.10
C LEU A 55 -3.81 15.03 -6.23
N GLN A 56 -3.38 16.16 -5.68
CA GLN A 56 -4.12 17.42 -5.78
C GLN A 56 -4.13 17.94 -7.22
N ALA A 57 -2.95 17.95 -7.86
CA ALA A 57 -2.82 18.36 -9.26
C ALA A 57 -3.66 17.48 -10.19
N ALA A 58 -3.66 16.16 -9.98
CA ALA A 58 -4.47 15.23 -10.76
C ALA A 58 -5.98 15.45 -10.59
N GLU A 59 -6.46 15.73 -9.38
CA GLU A 59 -7.88 16.04 -9.15
C GLU A 59 -8.30 17.34 -9.86
N GLU A 60 -7.46 18.38 -9.80
CA GLU A 60 -7.68 19.64 -10.51
C GLU A 60 -7.73 19.43 -12.03
N ALA A 61 -6.76 18.69 -12.57
CA ALA A 61 -6.69 18.29 -13.96
C ALA A 61 -7.93 17.52 -14.42
N LEU A 62 -8.40 16.53 -13.65
CA LEU A 62 -9.58 15.73 -13.98
C LEU A 62 -10.89 16.55 -13.97
N SER A 63 -10.89 17.71 -13.32
CA SER A 63 -12.02 18.64 -13.31
C SER A 63 -12.04 19.61 -14.51
N GLY A 64 -10.94 19.69 -15.26
CA GLY A 64 -10.76 20.50 -16.47
C GLY A 64 -10.59 19.66 -17.75
N ASP A 65 -10.56 20.32 -18.91
CA ASP A 65 -10.33 19.66 -20.22
C ASP A 65 -9.18 20.40 -20.92
N THR A 66 -7.95 20.18 -20.43
CA THR A 66 -6.72 20.86 -20.89
C THR A 66 -5.58 19.87 -21.07
N ASP A 67 -4.61 20.19 -21.94
CA ASP A 67 -3.39 19.37 -22.17
C ASP A 67 -2.54 19.18 -20.88
N GLU A 68 -2.69 20.07 -19.89
CA GLU A 68 -2.08 19.94 -18.54
C GLU A 68 -2.57 18.68 -17.80
N SER A 69 -3.72 18.14 -18.20
CA SER A 69 -4.31 16.96 -17.58
C SER A 69 -3.54 15.68 -17.87
N ALA A 70 -2.87 15.58 -19.03
CA ALA A 70 -2.07 14.41 -19.35
C ALA A 70 -0.81 14.35 -18.48
N THR A 71 -0.13 15.48 -18.32
CA THR A 71 1.08 15.60 -17.50
C THR A 71 0.80 15.35 -16.03
N ALA A 72 -0.27 15.92 -15.46
CA ALA A 72 -0.63 15.68 -14.05
C ALA A 72 -0.91 14.20 -13.74
N ILE A 73 -1.45 13.44 -14.71
CA ILE A 73 -1.67 12.01 -14.56
C ILE A 73 -0.37 11.21 -14.70
N GLU A 74 0.57 11.64 -15.55
CA GLU A 74 1.90 11.05 -15.64
C GLU A 74 2.67 11.23 -14.33
N ASP A 75 2.69 12.45 -13.79
CA ASP A 75 3.30 12.78 -12.50
C ASP A 75 2.69 11.93 -11.38
N LEU A 76 1.36 11.81 -11.31
CA LEU A 76 0.69 10.95 -10.34
C LEU A 76 1.13 9.48 -10.44
N VAL A 77 1.32 8.96 -11.65
CA VAL A 77 1.79 7.57 -11.85
C VAL A 77 3.23 7.39 -11.37
N GLU A 78 4.10 8.39 -11.59
CA GLU A 78 5.48 8.41 -11.11
C GLU A 78 5.53 8.36 -9.57
N GLU A 79 4.82 9.27 -8.92
CA GLU A 79 4.81 9.36 -7.44
C GLU A 79 4.18 8.14 -6.76
N LEU A 80 3.13 7.56 -7.37
CA LEU A 80 2.59 6.27 -6.91
C LEU A 80 3.62 5.14 -7.01
N GLY A 81 4.46 5.19 -8.06
CA GLY A 81 5.58 4.29 -8.27
C GLY A 81 6.67 4.46 -7.21
N ASP A 82 6.99 5.69 -6.82
CA ASP A 82 8.05 5.97 -5.85
C ASP A 82 7.65 5.58 -4.42
N VAL A 83 6.39 5.81 -4.03
CA VAL A 83 5.86 5.25 -2.78
C VAL A 83 5.89 3.71 -2.79
N LEU A 84 5.57 3.07 -3.93
CA LEU A 84 5.69 1.62 -4.07
C LEU A 84 7.15 1.14 -4.00
N LEU A 85 8.10 1.89 -4.58
CA LEU A 85 9.53 1.63 -4.50
C LEU A 85 10.01 1.60 -3.04
N GLN A 86 9.56 2.54 -2.22
CA GLN A 86 9.88 2.55 -0.78
C GLN A 86 9.38 1.29 -0.07
N VAL A 87 8.17 0.81 -0.38
CA VAL A 87 7.63 -0.45 0.16
C VAL A 87 8.51 -1.64 -0.24
N LEU A 88 8.85 -1.75 -1.53
CA LEU A 88 9.64 -2.86 -2.06
C LEU A 88 11.09 -2.88 -1.54
N MET A 89 11.73 -1.71 -1.40
CA MET A 89 13.06 -1.59 -0.82
C MET A 89 13.09 -2.05 0.63
N ASN A 90 12.09 -1.65 1.43
CA ASN A 90 11.96 -2.09 2.81
C ASN A 90 11.65 -3.59 2.91
N ALA A 91 10.80 -4.14 2.03
CA ALA A 91 10.56 -5.58 1.97
C ALA A 91 11.83 -6.36 1.64
N ALA A 92 12.60 -5.94 0.65
CA ALA A 92 13.87 -6.58 0.28
C ALA A 92 14.89 -6.56 1.44
N ILE A 93 14.94 -5.48 2.23
CA ILE A 93 15.76 -5.42 3.45
C ILE A 93 15.29 -6.45 4.49
N GLY A 94 13.97 -6.56 4.71
CA GLY A 94 13.37 -7.53 5.61
C GLY A 94 13.69 -8.98 5.22
N GLU A 95 13.60 -9.29 3.94
CA GLU A 95 13.88 -10.61 3.39
C GLU A 95 15.35 -10.99 3.54
N GLN A 96 16.26 -10.06 3.23
CA GLN A 96 17.70 -10.25 3.42
C GLN A 96 18.07 -10.47 4.90
N ALA A 97 17.33 -9.86 5.82
CA ALA A 97 17.49 -10.05 7.25
C ALA A 97 16.76 -11.29 7.80
N GLY A 98 15.93 -11.96 6.98
CA GLY A 98 15.08 -13.08 7.39
C GLY A 98 14.01 -12.70 8.42
N THR A 99 13.54 -11.44 8.42
CA THR A 99 12.60 -10.92 9.42
C THR A 99 11.15 -10.88 8.93
N PHE A 100 10.93 -10.52 7.67
CA PHE A 100 9.63 -10.57 7.00
C PHE A 100 9.81 -10.54 5.48
N THR A 101 8.74 -10.83 4.75
CA THR A 101 8.71 -10.89 3.28
C THR A 101 7.73 -9.89 2.67
N LEU A 102 7.87 -9.60 1.38
CA LEU A 102 6.85 -8.84 0.65
C LEU A 102 5.48 -9.54 0.71
N ALA A 103 5.46 -10.88 0.65
CA ALA A 103 4.23 -11.66 0.79
C ALA A 103 3.51 -11.37 2.10
N GLU A 104 4.22 -11.36 3.23
CA GLU A 104 3.64 -11.03 4.54
C GLU A 104 3.12 -9.59 4.60
N VAL A 105 3.77 -8.63 3.92
CA VAL A 105 3.27 -7.24 3.81
C VAL A 105 1.95 -7.21 3.05
N LEU A 106 1.87 -7.88 1.91
CA LEU A 106 0.67 -7.97 1.07
C LEU A 106 -0.48 -8.67 1.79
N GLU A 107 -0.23 -9.83 2.40
CA GLU A 107 -1.21 -10.57 3.21
C GLU A 107 -1.74 -9.71 4.36
N THR A 108 -0.87 -8.94 5.02
CA THR A 108 -1.26 -8.07 6.14
C THR A 108 -2.20 -6.95 5.70
N VAL A 109 -1.94 -6.31 4.55
CA VAL A 109 -2.83 -5.25 4.04
C VAL A 109 -4.11 -5.83 3.46
N GLU A 110 -4.05 -6.95 2.75
CA GLU A 110 -5.22 -7.66 2.21
C GLU A 110 -6.18 -8.07 3.34
N ALA A 111 -5.69 -8.79 4.36
CA ALA A 111 -6.51 -9.19 5.49
C ALA A 111 -7.10 -8.00 6.26
N LYS A 112 -6.39 -6.86 6.31
CA LYS A 112 -6.91 -5.61 6.88
C LYS A 112 -8.05 -5.04 6.03
N MET A 113 -7.91 -5.04 4.71
CA MET A 113 -8.94 -4.53 3.79
C MET A 113 -10.18 -5.41 3.81
N LEU A 114 -10.05 -6.74 3.75
CA LEU A 114 -11.18 -7.67 3.86
C LEU A 114 -11.94 -7.48 5.18
N ARG A 115 -11.23 -7.48 6.32
CA ARG A 115 -11.84 -7.29 7.64
C ARG A 115 -12.55 -5.95 7.80
N ARG A 116 -12.10 -4.90 7.12
CA ARG A 116 -12.69 -3.55 7.20
C ARG A 116 -13.89 -3.35 6.27
N HIS A 117 -14.11 -4.26 5.33
CA HIS A 117 -15.18 -4.17 4.35
C HIS A 117 -16.03 -5.45 4.28
N PRO A 118 -16.55 -5.96 5.42
CA PRO A 118 -17.38 -7.16 5.40
C PRO A 118 -18.69 -6.93 4.62
N HIS A 119 -19.16 -5.68 4.52
CA HIS A 119 -20.29 -5.31 3.67
C HIS A 119 -20.04 -5.50 2.16
N VAL A 120 -18.79 -5.62 1.72
CA VAL A 120 -18.42 -5.94 0.34
C VAL A 120 -18.17 -7.44 0.18
N PHE A 121 -17.41 -8.05 1.10
CA PHE A 121 -16.87 -9.41 0.92
C PHE A 121 -17.65 -10.52 1.64
N GLU A 122 -18.50 -10.18 2.60
CA GLU A 122 -19.26 -11.13 3.43
C GLU A 122 -20.78 -10.86 3.41
N ARG A 123 -21.23 -9.90 2.59
CA ARG A 123 -22.63 -9.54 2.44
C ARG A 123 -23.37 -10.57 1.58
N ASP A 124 -24.60 -10.87 2.00
CA ASP A 124 -25.57 -11.57 1.17
C ASP A 124 -25.84 -10.74 -0.11
N PRO A 125 -25.58 -11.29 -1.32
CA PRO A 125 -25.83 -10.59 -2.58
C PRO A 125 -27.27 -10.09 -2.76
N ASP A 126 -28.24 -10.75 -2.10
CA ASP A 126 -29.66 -10.41 -2.19
C ASP A 126 -30.13 -9.39 -1.13
N ALA A 127 -29.27 -9.05 -0.14
CA ALA A 127 -29.57 -8.00 0.83
C ALA A 127 -29.54 -6.61 0.16
N PRO A 128 -30.23 -5.58 0.67
CA PRO A 128 -30.04 -4.21 0.20
C PRO A 128 -28.62 -3.70 0.49
N GLU A 129 -28.18 -2.67 -0.25
CA GLU A 129 -26.91 -2.00 0.05
C GLU A 129 -27.02 -1.28 1.41
N PRO A 130 -25.98 -1.33 2.25
CA PRO A 130 -25.99 -0.66 3.53
C PRO A 130 -25.98 0.86 3.33
N THR A 131 -26.71 1.54 4.20
CA THR A 131 -26.70 3.01 4.28
C THR A 131 -25.41 3.51 4.94
N ASP A 132 -25.06 4.78 4.70
CA ASP A 132 -23.91 5.43 5.35
C ASP A 132 -23.97 5.34 6.88
N ALA A 133 -25.18 5.40 7.46
CA ALA A 133 -25.38 5.27 8.90
C ALA A 133 -25.01 3.86 9.40
N GLU A 134 -25.41 2.81 8.67
CA GLU A 134 -25.07 1.42 9.00
C GLU A 134 -23.56 1.17 8.82
N LEU A 135 -22.96 1.71 7.76
CA LEU A 135 -21.52 1.65 7.52
C LEU A 135 -20.72 2.35 8.62
N SER A 136 -21.19 3.52 9.10
CA SER A 136 -20.57 4.24 10.21
C SER A 136 -20.57 3.43 11.51
N VAL A 137 -21.70 2.80 11.86
CA VAL A 137 -21.80 1.92 13.04
C VAL A 137 -20.88 0.70 12.90
N GLN A 138 -20.85 0.07 11.72
CA GLN A 138 -19.97 -1.05 11.44
C GLN A 138 -18.49 -0.66 11.57
N TRP A 139 -18.10 0.50 11.03
CA TRP A 139 -16.75 1.03 11.11
C TRP A 139 -16.30 1.23 12.56
N GLU A 140 -17.12 1.86 13.39
CA GLU A 140 -16.78 2.09 14.81
C GLU A 140 -16.59 0.77 15.57
N ALA A 141 -17.44 -0.22 15.31
CA ALA A 141 -17.30 -1.56 15.90
C ALA A 141 -15.96 -2.23 15.48
N ILE A 142 -15.61 -2.17 14.19
CA ILE A 142 -14.34 -2.69 13.66
C ILE A 142 -13.15 -1.96 14.30
N LYS A 143 -13.19 -0.64 14.38
CA LYS A 143 -12.14 0.17 15.01
C LYS A 143 -11.98 -0.14 16.49
N ALA A 144 -13.07 -0.38 17.21
CA ALA A 144 -13.04 -0.78 18.62
C ALA A 144 -12.32 -2.13 18.79
N ALA A 145 -12.68 -3.15 18.01
CA ALA A 145 -12.04 -4.46 18.03
C ALA A 145 -10.54 -4.38 17.66
N GLU A 146 -10.17 -3.55 16.67
CA GLU A 146 -8.76 -3.34 16.30
C GLU A 146 -7.94 -2.71 17.43
N ARG A 147 -8.53 -1.75 18.17
CA ARG A 147 -7.88 -1.11 19.33
C ARG A 147 -7.63 -2.14 20.44
N GLU A 148 -8.63 -2.97 20.74
CA GLU A 148 -8.51 -4.02 21.74
C GLU A 148 -7.43 -5.04 21.37
N ALA A 149 -7.46 -5.57 20.14
CA ALA A 149 -6.45 -6.51 19.66
C ALA A 149 -5.03 -5.92 19.69
N ARG A 150 -4.88 -4.61 19.39
CA ARG A 150 -3.60 -3.91 19.51
C ARG A 150 -3.13 -3.83 20.97
N ALA A 151 -4.01 -3.49 21.90
CA ALA A 151 -3.68 -3.43 23.33
C ALA A 151 -3.24 -4.80 23.85
N GLN A 152 -3.95 -5.87 23.49
CA GLN A 152 -3.58 -7.25 23.87
C GLN A 152 -2.19 -7.65 23.34
N ARG A 153 -1.86 -7.29 22.09
CA ARG A 153 -0.51 -7.56 21.52
C ARG A 153 0.60 -6.80 22.25
N ILE A 154 0.34 -5.57 22.67
CA ILE A 154 1.31 -4.76 23.44
C ILE A 154 1.55 -5.41 24.81
N ALA A 155 0.47 -5.71 25.55
CA ALA A 155 0.57 -6.37 26.85
C ALA A 155 1.31 -7.72 26.76
N ALA A 156 1.05 -8.51 25.71
CA ALA A 156 1.73 -9.79 25.48
C ALA A 156 3.20 -9.66 25.08
N ARG A 157 3.64 -8.51 24.55
CA ARG A 157 5.06 -8.21 24.31
C ARG A 157 5.75 -7.82 25.62
N GLU A 158 5.16 -6.92 26.38
CA GLU A 158 5.69 -6.47 27.68
C GLU A 158 5.90 -7.63 28.66
N ALA A 159 4.94 -8.57 28.70
CA ALA A 159 5.02 -9.78 29.53
C ALA A 159 6.09 -10.79 29.08
N ARG A 160 6.56 -10.73 27.82
CA ARG A 160 7.64 -11.60 27.29
C ARG A 160 9.03 -11.03 27.49
N THR A 161 9.13 -9.72 27.73
CA THR A 161 10.37 -9.00 28.01
C THR A 161 10.64 -8.79 29.50
N SER A 162 9.74 -9.26 30.38
CA SER A 162 9.85 -9.23 31.85
C SER A 162 10.19 -10.61 32.40
#